data_AF-A0A941MDI1-F1
#
_entry.id   AF-A0A941MDI1-F1
#
_cell.length_a   1.000
_cell.length_b   1.000
_cell.length_c   1.000
_cell.angle_alpha   90.00
_cell.angle_beta   90.00
_cell.angle_gamma   90.00
#
_symmetry.space_group_name_H-M   'P 1'
#
loop_
_entity.id
_entity.type
_entity.pdbx_description
1 polymer ?
#
loop_
_entity_poly.entity_id
_entity_poly.type
_entity_poly.pdbx_seq_one_letter_code
_entity_poly.pdbx_strand_id
1 'polypeptide(L)' 'MPSLFRLLFVLGALAAAVFGGLYVLATRFEPEQQMISKPVPDVKIRR' A
#
# COMPACT_ATOMS: atom_id res chain seq x y z
N MET A 1 -30.51 -8.78 19.52
CA MET A 1 -31.34 -8.68 18.30
C MET A 1 -30.56 -9.26 17.13
N PRO A 2 -31.09 -10.24 16.38
CA PRO A 2 -30.38 -10.89 15.27
C PRO A 2 -29.92 -9.92 14.17
N SER A 3 -30.60 -8.78 14.03
CA SER A 3 -30.27 -7.73 13.07
C SER A 3 -28.93 -7.03 13.33
N LEU A 4 -28.58 -6.78 14.61
CA LEU A 4 -27.32 -6.13 14.97
C LEU A 4 -26.12 -7.01 14.61
N PHE A 5 -26.20 -8.31 14.93
CA PHE A 5 -25.12 -9.25 14.60
C PHE A 5 -24.92 -9.37 13.09
N ARG A 6 -26.00 -9.43 12.31
CA ARG A 6 -25.94 -9.41 10.84
C ARG A 6 -25.29 -8.14 10.30
N LEU A 7 -25.64 -6.98 10.86
CA LEU A 7 -25.03 -5.71 10.49
C LEU A 7 -23.52 -5.72 10.75
N LEU A 8 -23.11 -6.12 11.95
CA LEU A 8 -21.69 -6.19 12.32
C LEU A 8 -20.92 -7.19 11.44
N PHE A 9 -21.53 -8.32 11.10
CA PHE A 9 -20.94 -9.29 10.20
C PHE A 9 -20.70 -8.71 8.80
N VAL A 10 -21.69 -8.01 8.23
CA VAL A 10 -21.55 -7.37 6.92
C VAL A 10 -20.49 -6.28 6.95
N LEU A 11 -20.49 -5.42 7.97
CA LEU A 11 -19.46 -4.39 8.12
C LEU A 11 -18.07 -4.99 8.29
N GLY A 12 -17.94 -6.07 9.07
CA GLY A 12 -16.70 -6.79 9.25
C GLY A 12 -16.20 -7.42 7.96
N ALA A 13 -17.09 -8.02 7.16
CA ALA A 13 -16.74 -8.59 5.86
C ALA A 13 -16.28 -7.51 4.88
N LEU A 14 -16.96 -6.36 4.84
CA LEU A 14 -16.56 -5.22 4.00
C LEU A 14 -15.21 -4.66 4.42
N ALA A 15 -15.00 -4.44 5.73
CA ALA A 15 -13.73 -3.99 6.25
C ALA A 15 -12.60 -4.98 5.90
N ALA A 16 -12.82 -6.28 6.12
CA ALA A 16 -11.85 -7.32 5.80
C ALA A 16 -11.48 -7.32 4.30
N ALA A 17 -12.47 -7.19 3.42
CA ALA A 17 -12.22 -7.12 1.98
C ALA A 17 -11.39 -5.88 1.59
N VAL A 18 -11.72 -4.71 2.14
CA VAL A 18 -10.99 -3.46 1.86
C VAL A 18 -9.57 -3.51 2.40
N PHE A 19 -9.39 -3.82 3.68
CA PHE A 19 -8.06 -3.85 4.32
C PHE A 19 -7.19 -4.97 3.75
N GLY A 20 -7.78 -6.14 3.47
CA GLY A 20 -7.07 -7.24 2.80
C GLY A 20 -6.63 -6.86 1.40
N GLY A 21 -7.51 -6.22 0.62
CA GLY A 21 -7.18 -5.71 -0.72
C GLY A 21 -6.05 -4.68 -0.69
N LEU A 22 -6.13 -3.70 0.22
CA LEU A 22 -5.09 -2.69 0.39
C LEU A 22 -3.75 -3.32 0.84
N TYR A 23 -3.78 -4.30 1.73
CA TYR A 23 -2.59 -5.02 2.16
C TYR A 23 -1.91 -5.76 0.99
N VAL A 24 -2.69 -6.44 0.15
CA VAL A 24 -2.15 -7.11 -1.05
C VAL A 24 -1.60 -6.07 -2.03
N LEU A 25 -2.30 -4.95 -2.23
CA LEU A 25 -1.84 -3.90 -3.13
C LEU A 25 -0.49 -3.33 -2.66
N ALA A 26 -0.38 -3.03 -1.38
CA ALA A 26 0.84 -2.51 -0.77
C ALA A 26 2.01 -3.50 -0.85
N THR A 27 1.77 -4.80 -0.67
CA THR A 27 2.85 -5.80 -0.57
C THR A 27 3.25 -6.43 -1.90
N ARG A 28 2.35 -6.44 -2.89
CA ARG A 28 2.58 -7.11 -4.18
C ARG A 28 2.82 -6.16 -5.33
N PHE A 29 2.40 -4.89 -5.18
CA PHE A 29 2.54 -3.87 -6.21
C PHE A 29 3.38 -2.68 -5.73
N GLU A 30 4.21 -2.88 -4.70
CA GLU A 30 5.22 -1.90 -4.32
C GLU A 30 6.21 -1.70 -5.49
N PRO A 31 6.44 -0.45 -5.95
CA PRO A 31 7.42 -0.20 -6.99
C PRO A 31 8.82 -0.47 -6.45
N GLU A 32 9.67 -1.09 -7.27
CA GLU A 32 11.08 -1.25 -6.91
C GLU A 32 11.72 0.11 -6.65
N GLN A 33 12.38 0.24 -5.49
CA GLN A 33 13.08 1.46 -5.13
C GLN A 33 14.27 1.67 -6.06
N GLN A 34 14.10 2.51 -7.08
CA GLN A 34 15.16 2.85 -8.00
C GLN A 34 16.09 3.89 -7.36
N MET A 35 17.35 3.52 -7.12
CA MET A 35 18.39 4.50 -6.78
C MET A 35 18.74 5.29 -8.04
N ILE A 36 18.20 6.51 -8.15
CA ILE A 36 18.54 7.43 -9.24
C ILE A 36 19.83 8.18 -8.87
N SER A 37 20.98 7.62 -9.24
CA SER A 37 22.25 8.35 -9.22
C SER A 37 22.45 9.11 -10.54
N LYS A 38 21.64 10.15 -10.77
CA LYS A 38 21.91 11.06 -11.89
C LYS A 38 22.93 12.10 -11.44
N PRO A 39 24.13 12.15 -12.05
CA PRO A 39 25.05 13.25 -11.80
C PRO A 39 24.37 14.54 -12.22
N VAL A 40 24.41 15.55 -11.35
CA VAL A 40 23.91 16.88 -11.68
C VAL A 40 24.76 17.42 -12.84
N PRO A 41 24.15 17.91 -13.94
CA PRO A 41 24.90 18.55 -15.00
C PRO A 41 25.80 19.64 -14.41
N ASP A 42 27.06 19.66 -14.84
CA ASP A 42 28.09 20.64 -14.42
C ASP A 42 28.69 20.49 -13.01
N VAL A 43 28.35 19.44 -12.25
CA VAL A 43 29.02 19.17 -10.96
C VAL A 43 30.16 18.17 -11.13
N LYS A 44 31.40 18.67 -11.10
CA LYS A 44 32.61 17.84 -11.02
C LYS A 44 32.78 17.33 -9.59
N ILE A 45 32.41 16.07 -9.34
CA ILE A 45 32.70 15.40 -8.07
C ILE A 45 34.22 15.21 -7.97
N ARG A 46 34.89 15.99 -7.12
CA ARG A 46 36.31 15.78 -6.77
C ARG A 46 36.37 14.71 -5.66
N ARG A 47 37.15 13.66 -5.91
CA ARG A 47 37.39 12.54 -4.98
C ARG A 47 38.36 12.92 -3.87
#